data_AF-A0AAW9IIN8-F1
#
_entry.id   AF-A0AAW9IIN8-F1
#
_cell.length_a   1.000
_cell.length_b   1.000
_cell.length_c   1.000
_cell.angle_alpha   90.00
_cell.angle_beta   90.00
_cell.angle_gamma   90.00
#
_symmetry.space_group_name_H-M   'P 1'
#
loop_
_entity.id
_entity.type
_entity.pdbx_description
1 polymer ?
#
loop_
_entity_poly.entity_id
_entity_poly.type
_entity_poly.pdbx_seq_one_letter_code
_entity_poly.pdbx_strand_id
1 'polypeptide(L)'
;FDIDEKYRELNLPKELDKNKLGGYFQSVNYADKQIGLFFKLLEQNNMLDNTIVVIYGDHGGVHKYYMEDVESTDMPGDWWQAKDNEVPLIIYGKDMPSKTISTYGGQIDIVPTVSYLLGIDTKDYYMGRNLLTTKRNATVIKGGLVVGNPSKEEEVRLEQAYD
;
A
#
# COMPACT_ATOMS: atom_id res chain seq x y z
N PHE A 1 -3.36 3.09 17.73
CA PHE A 1 -1.97 3.44 17.42
C PHE A 1 -1.28 3.86 18.70
N ASP A 2 -0.97 2.88 19.55
CA ASP A 2 -0.44 3.10 20.88
C ASP A 2 0.71 2.11 21.09
N ILE A 3 1.91 2.55 20.71
CA ILE A 3 3.15 1.80 20.87
C ILE A 3 3.88 2.32 22.11
N ASP A 4 4.64 1.43 22.77
CA ASP A 4 5.45 1.75 23.95
C ASP A 4 6.33 3.00 23.72
N GLU A 5 6.43 3.87 24.74
CA GLU A 5 7.12 5.16 24.67
C GLU A 5 8.56 5.03 24.15
N LYS A 6 9.25 3.94 24.49
CA LYS A 6 10.63 3.69 24.03
C LYS A 6 10.76 3.54 22.51
N TYR A 7 9.67 3.26 21.80
CA TYR A 7 9.62 3.14 20.34
C TYR A 7 9.09 4.40 19.65
N ARG A 8 8.70 5.42 20.42
CA ARG A 8 8.22 6.71 19.90
C ARG A 8 9.42 7.63 19.69
N GLU A 9 9.90 7.70 18.46
CA GLU A 9 11.16 8.39 18.13
C GLU A 9 10.96 9.67 17.32
N LEU A 10 9.76 9.93 16.78
CA LEU A 10 9.47 11.20 16.11
C LEU A 10 9.33 12.32 17.16
N ASN A 11 10.00 13.44 16.92
CA ASN A 11 9.85 14.65 17.73
C ASN A 11 8.61 15.43 17.29
N LEU A 12 7.42 14.95 17.67
CA LEU A 12 6.14 15.57 17.35
C LEU A 12 5.76 16.65 18.38
N PRO A 13 4.99 17.68 18.00
CA PRO A 13 4.33 18.56 18.97
C PRO A 13 3.51 17.74 19.97
N LYS A 14 3.56 18.09 21.26
CA LYS A 14 2.97 17.27 22.34
C LYS A 14 1.49 16.94 22.13
N GLU A 15 0.71 17.88 21.63
CA GLU A 15 -0.73 17.68 21.42
C GLU A 15 -1.01 16.74 20.24
N LEU A 16 -0.19 16.80 19.18
CA LEU A 16 -0.22 15.82 18.09
C LEU A 16 0.21 14.44 18.59
N ASP A 17 1.32 14.35 19.31
CA ASP A 17 1.89 13.07 19.77
C ASP A 17 0.88 12.28 20.65
N LYS A 18 0.07 12.97 21.43
CA LYS A 18 -0.95 12.36 22.29
C LYS A 18 -2.20 11.87 21.56
N ASN A 19 -2.46 12.34 20.33
CA ASN A 19 -3.69 12.01 19.61
C ASN A 19 -3.51 10.79 18.68
N LYS A 20 -4.61 10.33 18.06
CA LYS A 20 -4.57 9.14 17.18
C LYS A 20 -3.70 9.32 15.94
N LEU A 21 -3.65 10.52 15.38
CA LEU A 21 -2.83 10.82 14.19
C LEU A 21 -1.34 10.82 14.53
N GLY A 22 -0.92 11.45 15.63
CA GLY A 22 0.48 11.37 16.07
C GLY A 22 0.90 9.95 16.46
N GLY A 23 0.02 9.22 17.17
CA GLY A 23 0.24 7.80 17.44
C GLY A 23 0.37 6.96 16.16
N TYR A 24 -0.41 7.28 15.12
CA TYR A 24 -0.29 6.64 13.80
C TYR A 24 1.07 6.92 13.15
N PHE A 25 1.53 8.17 13.14
CA PHE A 25 2.85 8.50 12.61
C PHE A 25 3.99 7.80 13.35
N GLN A 26 3.92 7.72 14.68
CA GLN A 26 4.90 6.96 15.47
C GLN A 26 4.88 5.46 15.12
N SER A 27 3.67 4.88 14.97
CA SER A 27 3.50 3.47 14.61
C SER A 27 4.07 3.17 13.22
N VAL A 28 3.82 4.04 12.23
CA VAL A 28 4.36 3.91 10.87
C VAL A 28 5.88 4.08 10.86
N ASN A 29 6.43 5.06 11.61
CA ASN A 29 7.88 5.23 11.71
C ASN A 29 8.58 4.01 12.34
N TYR A 30 7.97 3.44 13.38
CA TYR A 30 8.49 2.20 13.97
C TYR A 30 8.46 1.04 12.97
N ALA A 31 7.34 0.85 12.25
CA ALA A 31 7.21 -0.20 11.25
C ALA A 31 8.24 -0.03 10.11
N ASP A 32 8.43 1.19 9.61
CA ASP A 32 9.43 1.52 8.59
C ASP A 32 10.86 1.14 9.06
N LYS A 33 11.22 1.47 10.31
CA LYS A 33 12.51 1.05 10.89
C LYS A 33 12.66 -0.46 10.98
N GLN A 34 11.59 -1.18 11.35
CA GLN A 34 11.64 -2.64 11.41
C GLN A 34 11.74 -3.27 10.02
N ILE A 35 11.12 -2.67 8.99
CA ILE A 35 11.33 -3.06 7.59
C ILE A 35 12.79 -2.85 7.19
N GLY A 36 13.39 -1.71 7.53
CA GLY A 36 14.81 -1.46 7.29
C GLY A 36 15.72 -2.50 7.96
N LEU A 37 15.43 -2.86 9.21
CA LEU A 37 16.14 -3.94 9.91
C LEU A 37 15.95 -5.29 9.23
N PHE A 38 14.73 -5.61 8.79
CA PHE A 38 14.44 -6.84 8.05
C PHE A 38 15.27 -6.95 6.77
N PHE A 39 15.37 -5.88 5.97
CA PHE A 39 16.24 -5.85 4.78
C PHE A 39 17.71 -6.04 5.14
N LYS A 40 18.20 -5.36 6.18
CA LYS A 40 19.58 -5.53 6.67
C LYS A 40 19.85 -6.98 7.07
N LEU A 41 18.90 -7.64 7.72
CA LEU A 41 19.03 -9.05 8.09
C LEU A 41 19.02 -9.97 6.86
N LEU A 42 18.18 -9.72 5.86
CA LEU A 42 18.21 -10.47 4.60
C LEU A 42 19.56 -10.34 3.88
N GLU A 43 20.14 -9.14 3.85
CA GLU A 43 21.45 -8.87 3.27
C GLU A 43 22.56 -9.60 4.05
N GLN A 44 22.58 -9.45 5.39
CA GLN A 44 23.57 -10.11 6.26
C GLN A 44 23.54 -11.64 6.18
N ASN A 45 22.39 -12.22 5.89
CA ASN A 45 22.22 -13.66 5.71
C ASN A 45 22.40 -14.12 4.25
N ASN A 46 22.84 -13.25 3.33
CA ASN A 46 22.99 -13.52 1.90
C ASN A 46 21.71 -14.05 1.22
N MET A 47 20.54 -13.65 1.75
CA MET A 47 19.24 -14.09 1.22
C MET A 47 18.64 -13.09 0.22
N LEU A 48 18.98 -11.81 0.38
CA LEU A 48 18.37 -10.72 -0.40
C LEU A 48 18.59 -10.89 -1.91
N ASP A 49 19.74 -11.44 -2.30
CA ASP A 49 20.13 -11.65 -3.69
C ASP A 49 19.22 -12.60 -4.48
N ASN A 50 18.56 -13.54 -3.79
CA ASN A 50 17.72 -14.57 -4.40
C ASN A 50 16.28 -14.52 -3.88
N THR A 51 15.83 -13.34 -3.43
CA THR A 51 14.51 -13.14 -2.84
C THR A 51 13.80 -11.96 -3.51
N ILE A 52 12.53 -12.14 -3.86
CA ILE A 52 11.62 -11.02 -4.13
C ILE A 52 10.95 -10.64 -2.81
N VAL A 53 11.06 -9.37 -2.43
CA VAL A 53 10.37 -8.82 -1.26
C VAL A 53 9.17 -8.02 -1.75
N VAL A 54 7.98 -8.37 -1.25
CA VAL A 54 6.72 -7.70 -1.58
C VAL A 54 6.18 -7.07 -0.31
N ILE A 55 6.13 -5.75 -0.27
CA ILE A 55 5.55 -4.98 0.84
C ILE A 55 4.26 -4.36 0.32
N TYR A 56 3.15 -4.60 1.01
CA TYR A 56 1.90 -3.96 0.68
C TYR A 56 1.12 -3.56 1.93
N GLY A 57 0.38 -2.45 1.85
CA GLY A 57 -0.59 -2.09 2.87
C GLY A 57 -1.86 -2.94 2.73
N ASP A 58 -2.41 -3.40 3.84
CA ASP A 58 -3.64 -4.20 3.89
C ASP A 58 -4.90 -3.34 3.73
N HIS A 59 -4.92 -2.15 4.33
CA HIS A 59 -6.01 -1.19 4.21
C HIS A 59 -5.61 0.21 4.73
N GLY A 60 -6.46 1.20 4.48
CA GLY A 60 -6.34 2.53 5.10
C GLY A 60 -6.33 2.48 6.63
N GLY A 61 -5.50 3.33 7.25
CA GLY A 61 -5.28 3.39 8.68
C GLY A 61 -6.20 4.38 9.40
N VAL A 62 -5.61 5.45 9.93
CA VAL A 62 -6.28 6.39 10.85
C VAL A 62 -7.52 7.07 10.21
N HIS A 63 -7.48 7.45 8.93
CA HIS A 63 -8.59 8.11 8.21
C HIS A 63 -9.83 7.23 8.05
N LYS A 64 -9.69 5.91 8.16
CA LYS A 64 -10.82 4.98 8.04
C LYS A 64 -11.56 4.81 9.36
N TYR A 65 -10.84 4.83 10.49
CA TYR A 65 -11.37 4.44 11.80
C TYR A 65 -11.46 5.59 12.81
N TYR A 66 -10.73 6.69 12.59
CA TYR A 66 -10.57 7.80 13.54
C TYR A 66 -10.62 9.16 12.81
N MET A 67 -11.50 9.31 11.81
CA MET A 67 -11.56 10.52 10.99
C MET A 67 -11.84 11.79 11.82
N GLU A 68 -12.68 11.70 12.85
CA GLU A 68 -12.96 12.84 13.75
C GLU A 68 -11.70 13.32 14.49
N ASP A 69 -10.82 12.41 14.92
CA ASP A 69 -9.53 12.77 15.53
C ASP A 69 -8.59 13.43 14.52
N VAL A 70 -8.62 12.98 13.25
CA VAL A 70 -7.86 13.58 12.16
C VAL A 70 -8.37 15.00 11.92
N GLU A 71 -9.66 15.19 11.63
CA GLU A 71 -10.25 16.49 11.32
C GLU A 71 -10.11 17.53 12.45
N SER A 72 -10.07 17.09 13.70
CA SER A 72 -9.85 17.97 14.86
C SER A 72 -8.39 18.27 15.16
N THR A 73 -7.44 17.67 14.44
CA THR A 73 -6.00 17.92 14.63
C THR A 73 -5.59 19.27 14.05
N ASP A 74 -4.95 20.10 14.87
CA ASP A 74 -4.34 21.35 14.42
C ASP A 74 -2.89 21.11 13.98
N MET A 75 -2.70 20.87 12.69
CA MET A 75 -1.38 20.66 12.07
C MET A 75 -1.30 21.41 10.72
N PRO A 76 -0.18 22.09 10.41
CA PRO A 76 -0.05 22.82 9.16
C PRO A 76 -0.10 21.90 7.93
N GLY A 77 -0.72 22.41 6.86
CA GLY A 77 -0.92 21.68 5.59
C GLY A 77 -2.16 20.80 5.58
N ASP A 78 -2.47 20.24 4.43
CA ASP A 78 -3.69 19.44 4.15
C ASP A 78 -3.39 18.02 3.65
N TRP A 79 -2.13 17.71 3.32
CA TRP A 79 -1.68 16.40 2.83
C TRP A 79 -2.05 15.24 3.76
N TRP A 80 -2.16 15.50 5.06
CA TRP A 80 -2.49 14.50 6.09
C TRP A 80 -4.00 14.37 6.31
N GLN A 81 -4.84 15.19 5.66
CA GLN A 81 -6.31 15.17 5.81
C GLN A 81 -7.00 14.28 4.77
N ALA A 82 -6.34 14.02 3.64
CA ALA A 82 -6.93 13.29 2.54
C ALA A 82 -7.29 11.85 2.96
N LYS A 83 -8.56 11.49 2.77
CA LYS A 83 -9.02 10.12 2.86
C LYS A 83 -8.90 9.48 1.48
N ASP A 84 -7.79 8.78 1.26
CA ASP A 84 -7.63 7.92 0.09
C ASP A 84 -7.84 6.44 0.43
N ASN A 85 -8.04 5.63 -0.61
CA ASN A 85 -8.06 4.16 -0.51
C ASN A 85 -6.77 3.57 -1.06
N GLU A 86 -5.73 4.40 -1.22
CA GLU A 86 -4.46 3.99 -1.78
C GLU A 86 -3.61 3.36 -0.67
N VAL A 87 -3.05 2.19 -0.96
CA VAL A 87 -2.13 1.49 -0.07
C VAL A 87 -0.83 1.26 -0.82
N PRO A 88 0.33 1.33 -0.15
CA PRO A 88 1.60 1.11 -0.82
C PRO A 88 1.64 -0.31 -1.38
N LEU A 89 2.26 -0.48 -2.54
CA LEU A 89 2.74 -1.74 -3.07
C LEU A 89 4.17 -1.51 -3.56
N ILE A 90 5.14 -2.10 -2.85
CA ILE A 90 6.55 -2.04 -3.18
C ILE A 90 7.00 -3.47 -3.47
N ILE A 91 7.54 -3.68 -4.66
CA ILE A 91 8.13 -4.96 -5.06
C ILE A 91 9.61 -4.71 -5.31
N TYR A 92 10.45 -5.41 -4.56
CA TYR A 92 11.90 -5.36 -4.66
C TYR A 92 12.44 -6.71 -5.08
N GLY A 93 13.43 -6.71 -5.97
CA GLY A 93 14.25 -7.87 -6.28
C GLY A 93 15.61 -7.40 -6.81
N LYS A 94 16.65 -8.20 -6.57
CA LYS A 94 17.99 -7.91 -7.10
C LYS A 94 17.95 -7.80 -8.63
N ASP A 95 18.68 -6.81 -9.16
CA ASP A 95 18.79 -6.49 -10.59
C ASP A 95 17.46 -6.15 -11.29
N MET A 96 16.37 -5.96 -10.55
CA MET A 96 15.10 -5.52 -11.10
C MET A 96 15.18 -4.03 -11.48
N PRO A 97 14.80 -3.63 -12.71
CA PRO A 97 14.76 -2.23 -13.09
C PRO A 97 13.80 -1.44 -12.20
N SER A 98 14.25 -0.30 -11.69
CA SER A 98 13.39 0.61 -10.93
C SER A 98 12.34 1.24 -11.85
N LYS A 99 11.06 1.10 -11.50
CA LYS A 99 9.96 1.70 -12.26
C LYS A 99 8.80 2.04 -11.33
N THR A 100 8.27 3.26 -11.44
CA THR A 100 6.97 3.60 -10.86
C THR A 100 5.86 3.12 -11.79
N ILE A 101 4.93 2.33 -11.26
CA ILE A 101 3.73 1.89 -11.97
C ILE A 101 2.56 2.76 -11.50
N SER A 102 2.08 3.65 -12.37
CA SER A 102 0.92 4.52 -12.08
C SER A 102 -0.41 3.90 -12.50
N THR A 103 -0.41 2.62 -12.86
CA THR A 103 -1.61 1.89 -13.28
C THR A 103 -2.49 1.61 -12.07
N TYR A 104 -3.77 2.00 -12.13
CA TYR A 104 -4.75 1.66 -11.10
C TYR A 104 -4.93 0.14 -11.03
N GLY A 105 -4.84 -0.41 -9.82
CA GLY A 105 -4.94 -1.83 -9.51
C GLY A 105 -5.40 -2.07 -8.08
N GLY A 106 -5.75 -3.32 -7.76
CA GLY A 106 -6.15 -3.73 -6.42
C GLY A 106 -5.27 -4.85 -5.86
N GLN A 107 -5.50 -5.22 -4.61
CA GLN A 107 -4.70 -6.28 -3.95
C GLN A 107 -4.79 -7.64 -4.65
N ILE A 108 -5.90 -7.93 -5.35
CA ILE A 108 -6.05 -9.16 -6.14
C ILE A 108 -5.03 -9.26 -7.28
N ASP A 109 -4.45 -8.13 -7.71
CA ASP A 109 -3.47 -8.05 -8.79
C ASP A 109 -2.04 -8.38 -8.31
N ILE A 110 -1.80 -8.44 -6.99
CA ILE A 110 -0.47 -8.70 -6.42
C ILE A 110 0.04 -10.09 -6.83
N VAL A 111 -0.76 -11.14 -6.61
CA VAL A 111 -0.36 -12.52 -6.89
C VAL A 111 -0.02 -12.75 -8.37
N PRO A 112 -0.86 -12.40 -9.36
CA PRO A 112 -0.49 -12.57 -10.77
C PRO A 112 0.71 -11.71 -11.18
N THR A 113 0.91 -10.54 -10.57
CA THR A 113 2.09 -9.70 -10.83
C THR A 113 3.38 -10.34 -10.31
N VAL A 114 3.36 -10.84 -9.07
CA VAL A 114 4.54 -11.50 -8.46
C VAL A 114 4.84 -12.83 -9.16
N SER A 115 3.82 -13.59 -9.51
CA SER A 115 3.99 -14.86 -10.23
C SER A 115 4.63 -14.64 -11.61
N TYR A 116 4.23 -13.59 -12.33
CA TYR A 116 4.87 -13.20 -13.58
C TYR A 116 6.37 -12.88 -13.38
N LEU A 117 6.74 -12.17 -12.31
CA LEU A 117 8.14 -11.88 -11.98
C LEU A 117 8.95 -13.14 -11.66
N LEU A 118 8.30 -14.17 -11.11
CA LEU A 118 8.91 -15.47 -10.82
C LEU A 118 8.94 -16.42 -12.04
N GLY A 119 8.44 -15.99 -13.20
CA GLY A 119 8.35 -16.83 -14.41
C GLY A 119 7.30 -17.95 -14.30
N ILE A 120 6.33 -17.81 -13.40
CA ILE A 120 5.24 -18.77 -13.20
C ILE A 120 4.09 -18.37 -14.11
N ASP A 121 3.59 -19.30 -14.93
CA ASP A 121 2.39 -19.08 -15.72
C ASP A 121 1.15 -19.11 -14.82
N THR A 122 0.37 -18.04 -14.90
CA THR A 122 -0.83 -17.81 -14.09
C THR A 122 -2.09 -17.70 -14.91
N LYS A 123 -2.02 -17.93 -16.21
CA LYS A 123 -3.16 -17.86 -17.10
C LYS A 123 -4.24 -18.81 -16.57
N ASP A 124 -5.41 -18.24 -16.29
CA ASP A 124 -6.63 -18.92 -15.84
C ASP A 124 -6.80 -19.21 -14.32
N TYR A 125 -5.84 -18.84 -13.46
CA TYR A 125 -5.93 -19.16 -12.02
C TYR A 125 -6.35 -18.00 -11.10
N TYR A 126 -6.29 -16.75 -11.58
CA TYR A 126 -6.50 -15.58 -10.74
C TYR A 126 -7.53 -14.62 -11.35
N MET A 127 -8.32 -14.02 -10.47
CA MET A 127 -9.24 -12.94 -10.83
C MET A 127 -8.50 -11.64 -11.17
N GLY A 128 -7.36 -11.40 -10.51
CA GLY A 128 -6.52 -10.24 -10.74
C GLY A 128 -5.71 -10.35 -12.02
N ARG A 129 -4.96 -9.29 -12.31
CA ARG A 129 -4.13 -9.16 -13.52
C ARG A 129 -2.70 -8.76 -13.18
N ASN A 130 -1.79 -9.04 -14.11
CA ASN A 130 -0.42 -8.56 -14.00
C ASN A 130 -0.36 -7.04 -14.22
N LEU A 131 0.02 -6.28 -13.18
CA LEU A 131 0.15 -4.82 -13.22
C LEU A 131 1.29 -4.33 -14.12
N LEU A 132 2.26 -5.18 -14.44
CA LEU A 132 3.41 -4.81 -15.28
C LEU A 132 3.08 -4.75 -16.77
N THR A 133 2.05 -5.50 -17.20
CA THR A 133 1.72 -5.69 -18.63
C THR A 133 0.28 -5.38 -18.97
N THR A 134 -0.59 -5.16 -17.97
CA THR A 134 -2.00 -4.83 -18.21
C THR A 134 -2.16 -3.53 -18.99
N LYS A 135 -3.17 -3.49 -19.87
CA LYS A 135 -3.64 -2.27 -20.53
C LYS A 135 -4.78 -1.59 -19.78
N ARG A 136 -5.44 -2.30 -18.85
CA ARG A 136 -6.51 -1.72 -18.03
C ARG A 136 -5.88 -0.81 -16.97
N ASN A 137 -6.34 0.43 -16.95
CA ASN A 137 -5.94 1.45 -15.97
C ASN A 137 -7.08 1.80 -15.02
N ALA A 138 -7.74 0.78 -14.46
CA ALA A 138 -8.88 0.94 -13.57
C ALA A 138 -9.08 -0.28 -12.65
N THR A 139 -9.64 -0.07 -11.46
CA THR A 139 -10.01 -1.13 -10.51
C THR A 139 -11.34 -0.81 -9.83
N VAL A 140 -11.93 -1.80 -9.17
CA VAL A 140 -13.12 -1.62 -8.33
C VAL A 140 -12.69 -1.65 -6.87
N ILE A 141 -13.16 -0.69 -6.10
CA ILE A 141 -12.99 -0.67 -4.64
C ILE A 141 -14.31 -0.97 -3.93
N LYS A 142 -14.26 -1.10 -2.60
CA LYS A 142 -15.44 -1.37 -1.77
C LYS A 142 -16.59 -0.41 -2.10
N GLY A 143 -17.78 -0.97 -2.28
CA GLY A 143 -19.00 -0.23 -2.66
C GLY A 143 -19.23 -0.15 -4.17
N GLY A 144 -18.51 -0.93 -4.98
CA GLY A 144 -18.67 -0.95 -6.43
C GLY A 144 -18.08 0.27 -7.14
N LEU A 145 -17.36 1.13 -6.41
CA LEU A 145 -16.79 2.33 -6.99
C LEU A 145 -15.64 1.97 -7.92
N VAL A 146 -15.78 2.35 -9.19
CA VAL A 146 -14.72 2.24 -10.18
C VAL A 146 -13.78 3.44 -10.04
N VAL A 147 -12.48 3.16 -9.93
CA VAL A 147 -11.42 4.17 -9.88
C VAL A 147 -10.43 3.97 -11.03
N GLY A 148 -9.89 5.07 -11.55
CA GLY A 148 -8.98 5.10 -12.69
C GLY A 148 -9.63 5.61 -13.97
N ASN A 149 -9.12 5.16 -15.12
CA ASN A 149 -9.54 5.62 -16.45
C ASN A 149 -9.97 4.43 -17.32
N PRO A 150 -11.09 3.75 -16.99
CA PRO A 150 -11.60 2.66 -17.82
C PRO A 150 -12.16 3.19 -19.15
N SER A 151 -12.17 2.36 -20.19
CA SER A 151 -13.09 2.58 -21.31
C SER A 151 -14.54 2.37 -20.86
N LYS A 152 -15.52 2.91 -21.60
CA LYS A 152 -16.95 2.71 -21.27
C LYS A 152 -17.35 1.23 -21.19
N GLU A 153 -16.79 0.40 -22.07
CA GLU A 153 -17.04 -1.05 -22.04
C GLU A 153 -16.43 -1.71 -20.80
N GLU A 154 -15.27 -1.23 -20.33
CA GLU A 154 -14.65 -1.73 -19.10
C GLU A 154 -15.37 -1.26 -17.85
N GLU A 155 -15.86 -0.03 -17.83
CA GLU A 155 -16.62 0.53 -16.71
C GLU A 155 -17.85 -0.34 -16.40
N VAL A 156 -18.67 -0.65 -17.42
CA VAL A 156 -19.83 -1.54 -17.29
C VAL A 156 -19.44 -2.92 -16.75
N ARG A 157 -18.32 -3.50 -17.23
CA ARG A 157 -17.85 -4.81 -16.76
C ARG A 157 -17.35 -4.76 -15.31
N LEU A 158 -16.73 -3.65 -14.90
CA LEU A 158 -16.20 -3.46 -13.55
C LEU A 158 -17.35 -3.27 -12.56
N GLU A 159 -18.37 -2.50 -12.90
CA GLU A 159 -19.59 -2.36 -12.09
C GLU A 159 -20.26 -3.72 -11.86
N GLN A 160 -20.44 -4.51 -12.93
CA GLN A 160 -21.02 -5.86 -12.84
C GLN A 160 -20.16 -6.86 -12.06
N ALA A 161 -18.84 -6.66 -11.98
CA ALA A 161 -17.96 -7.57 -11.27
C ALA A 161 -18.07 -7.44 -9.74
N TYR A 162 -18.73 -6.38 -9.25
CA TYR A 162 -18.97 -6.16 -7.83
C TYR A 162 -20.29 -6.78 -7.33
N ASP A 163 -21.26 -6.98 -8.23
CA ASP A 163 -22.56 -7.62 -7.94
C ASP A 163 -22.44 -9.13 -7.76
#